data_AF-A0A3D3FEQ8-F1
#
_entry.id   AF-A0A3D3FEQ8-F1
#
_cell.length_a   1.000
_cell.length_b   1.000
_cell.length_c   1.000
_cell.angle_alpha   90.00
_cell.angle_beta   90.00
_cell.angle_gamma   90.00
#
_symmetry.space_group_name_H-M   'P 1'
#
loop_
_entity.id
_entity.type
_entity.pdbx_description
1 polymer ?
#
loop_
_entity_poly.entity_id
_entity_poly.type
_entity_poly.pdbx_seq_one_letter_code
_entity_poly.pdbx_strand_id
1 'polypeptide(L)'
;PCKEAFLIVIENRGSEAWILKIDRYTGKELCLAQAKFAGNFMDCCALDADHVVFYSQASQRDASLFREYRRQTGYRQAVYLYDLQKDSCWSVQDSRICSGACLLPFVGGGEQKLLITKAFGSEEEKRKAFRNRRWVGEHIEDCVWTCTLQDFTEAVEQERPEIQMSCILRAGTEGMVRFAGEDCDNLYFRALYFPAEDQHILSVSKHTGVKKDVAPLNLLPGETEVQFVADSGRFWKLTAGNAGTIHVQGIVNSTIDASYDGELGSLIACLEDRYLILRDVMSDEKDSFVFSSICDTKTGKVQELEGNCAVKGNIMVL
;
A
#
# COMPACT_ATOMS: atom_id res chain seq x y z
N PRO A 1 8.50 19.40 -17.94
CA PRO A 1 7.67 19.52 -16.73
C PRO A 1 6.51 18.53 -16.82
N CYS A 2 6.61 17.41 -16.09
CA CYS A 2 5.48 16.49 -15.93
C CYS A 2 4.34 17.32 -15.30
N LYS A 3 3.24 17.53 -16.03
CA LYS A 3 2.10 18.27 -15.49
C LYS A 3 1.52 17.41 -14.38
N GLU A 4 1.83 17.75 -13.14
CA GLU A 4 1.20 17.11 -12.00
C GLU A 4 -0.31 17.39 -12.07
N ALA A 5 -1.08 16.32 -12.15
CA ALA A 5 -2.53 16.37 -12.24
C ALA A 5 -3.13 15.49 -11.14
N PHE A 6 -4.30 15.88 -10.66
CA PHE A 6 -5.14 14.99 -9.86
C PHE A 6 -6.03 14.18 -10.79
N LEU A 7 -6.13 12.89 -10.52
CA LEU A 7 -7.14 12.02 -11.10
C LEU A 7 -8.20 11.74 -10.05
N ILE A 8 -9.45 12.08 -10.37
CA ILE A 8 -10.62 11.79 -9.54
C ILE A 8 -11.45 10.75 -10.27
N VAL A 9 -11.62 9.59 -9.64
CA VAL A 9 -12.47 8.52 -10.15
C VAL A 9 -13.86 8.64 -9.52
N ILE A 10 -14.89 8.72 -10.36
CA ILE A 10 -16.29 8.83 -9.97
C ILE A 10 -17.00 7.56 -10.45
N GLU A 11 -17.57 6.81 -9.52
CA GLU A 11 -18.13 5.48 -9.76
C GLU A 11 -19.50 5.31 -9.09
N ASN A 12 -20.32 4.39 -9.62
CA ASN A 12 -21.65 4.06 -9.10
C ASN A 12 -21.82 2.57 -8.77
N ARG A 13 -20.70 1.87 -8.58
CA ARG A 13 -20.54 0.41 -8.45
C ARG A 13 -21.07 -0.38 -9.64
N GLY A 14 -21.31 0.28 -10.77
CA GLY A 14 -21.73 -0.30 -12.02
C GLY A 14 -20.53 -0.65 -12.90
N SER A 15 -20.80 -0.73 -14.20
CA SER A 15 -19.83 -1.16 -15.21
C SER A 15 -19.13 -0.02 -15.93
N GLU A 16 -19.14 1.16 -15.31
CA GLU A 16 -18.56 2.37 -15.84
C GLU A 16 -18.01 3.21 -14.69
N ALA A 17 -16.94 3.95 -14.98
CA ALA A 17 -16.38 4.95 -14.09
C ALA A 17 -16.01 6.18 -14.92
N TRP A 18 -16.21 7.36 -14.37
CA TRP A 18 -15.71 8.60 -14.95
C TRP A 18 -14.40 8.99 -14.31
N ILE A 19 -13.47 9.51 -15.12
CA ILE A 19 -12.17 9.96 -14.66
C ILE A 19 -12.05 11.44 -14.99
N LEU A 20 -12.03 12.26 -13.95
CA LEU A 20 -11.82 13.69 -14.05
C LEU A 20 -10.34 13.99 -13.78
N LYS A 21 -9.65 14.52 -14.78
CA LYS A 21 -8.25 14.98 -14.68
C LYS A 21 -8.22 16.47 -14.44
N ILE A 22 -7.59 16.89 -13.35
CA ILE A 22 -7.50 18.30 -12.93
C ILE A 22 -6.05 18.72 -12.86
N ASP A 23 -5.72 19.88 -13.41
CA ASP A 23 -4.39 20.49 -13.26
C ASP A 23 -4.15 20.87 -11.79
N ARG A 24 -3.06 20.35 -11.19
CA ARG A 24 -2.77 20.52 -9.76
C ARG A 24 -2.63 21.99 -9.35
N TYR A 25 -2.11 22.84 -10.23
CA TYR A 25 -1.73 24.21 -9.90
C TYR A 25 -2.87 25.21 -10.13
N THR A 26 -3.61 25.00 -11.21
CA THR A 26 -4.67 25.92 -11.65
C THR A 26 -6.06 25.48 -11.21
N GLY A 27 -6.23 24.21 -10.80
CA GLY A 27 -7.53 23.63 -10.48
C GLY A 27 -8.44 23.48 -11.70
N LYS A 28 -7.93 23.71 -12.91
CA LYS A 28 -8.72 23.59 -14.14
C LYS A 28 -8.90 22.12 -14.49
N GLU A 29 -10.13 21.79 -14.87
CA GLU A 29 -10.42 20.55 -15.57
C GLU A 29 -9.60 20.48 -16.87
N LEU A 30 -8.85 19.39 -17.01
CA LEU A 30 -8.07 19.08 -18.20
C LEU A 30 -8.80 18.09 -19.11
N CYS A 31 -9.50 17.11 -18.51
CA CYS A 31 -10.21 16.06 -19.22
C CYS A 31 -11.29 15.44 -18.32
N LEU A 32 -12.41 15.05 -18.91
CA LEU A 32 -13.40 14.15 -18.32
C LEU A 32 -13.57 12.97 -19.28
N ALA A 33 -13.19 11.77 -18.83
CA ALA A 33 -13.19 10.56 -19.63
C ALA A 33 -14.12 9.50 -19.02
N GLN A 34 -14.64 8.58 -19.85
CA GLN A 34 -15.53 7.50 -19.40
C GLN A 34 -14.90 6.13 -19.69
N ALA A 35 -14.49 5.43 -18.65
CA ALA A 35 -14.06 4.04 -18.74
C ALA A 35 -15.27 3.10 -18.67
N LYS A 36 -15.31 2.11 -19.57
CA LYS A 36 -16.32 1.04 -19.59
C LYS A 36 -15.63 -0.31 -19.50
N PHE A 37 -16.13 -1.17 -18.63
CA PHE A 37 -15.58 -2.50 -18.39
C PHE A 37 -16.71 -3.49 -18.09
N ALA A 38 -16.41 -4.79 -18.12
CA ALA A 38 -17.38 -5.80 -17.73
C ALA A 38 -17.43 -5.92 -16.21
N GLY A 39 -18.61 -6.22 -15.67
CA GLY A 39 -18.81 -6.37 -14.23
C GLY A 39 -19.08 -5.05 -13.51
N ASN A 40 -19.02 -5.11 -12.18
CA ASN A 40 -19.19 -3.97 -11.28
C ASN A 40 -17.82 -3.48 -10.81
N PHE A 41 -17.64 -2.16 -10.73
CA PHE A 41 -16.47 -1.52 -10.14
C PHE A 41 -16.23 -2.07 -8.73
N MET A 42 -14.96 -2.39 -8.44
CA MET A 42 -14.51 -2.75 -7.10
C MET A 42 -13.53 -1.74 -6.55
N ASP A 43 -12.50 -1.43 -7.33
CA ASP A 43 -11.36 -0.62 -6.90
C ASP A 43 -10.61 -0.07 -8.11
N CYS A 44 -9.69 0.87 -7.88
CA CYS A 44 -8.80 1.40 -8.90
C CYS A 44 -7.43 1.79 -8.36
N CYS A 45 -6.43 1.80 -9.25
CA CYS A 45 -5.10 2.28 -8.96
C CYS A 45 -4.64 3.20 -10.10
N ALA A 46 -4.34 4.46 -9.78
CA ALA A 46 -3.67 5.35 -10.74
C ALA A 46 -2.20 4.96 -10.84
N LEU A 47 -1.72 4.64 -12.05
CA LEU A 47 -0.33 4.30 -12.30
C LEU A 47 0.52 5.55 -12.55
N ASP A 48 -0.06 6.54 -13.22
CA ASP A 48 0.48 7.88 -13.41
C ASP A 48 -0.67 8.88 -13.66
N ALA A 49 -0.39 10.01 -14.32
CA ALA A 49 -1.38 11.03 -14.63
C ALA A 49 -2.31 10.68 -15.81
N ASP A 50 -2.08 9.57 -16.52
CA ASP A 50 -2.75 9.22 -17.77
C ASP A 50 -3.22 7.76 -17.82
N HIS A 51 -2.79 6.92 -16.88
CA HIS A 51 -3.11 5.51 -16.83
C HIS A 51 -3.75 5.11 -15.50
N VAL A 52 -4.91 4.46 -15.59
CA VAL A 52 -5.66 3.96 -14.42
C VAL A 52 -5.96 2.48 -14.61
N VAL A 53 -5.66 1.68 -13.59
CA VAL A 53 -6.09 0.28 -13.52
C VAL A 53 -7.41 0.19 -12.76
N PHE A 54 -8.37 -0.52 -13.32
CA PHE A 54 -9.67 -0.81 -12.72
C PHE A 54 -9.80 -2.29 -12.37
N TYR A 55 -10.30 -2.56 -11.17
CA TYR A 55 -10.67 -3.89 -10.71
C TYR A 55 -12.18 -4.03 -10.75
N SER A 56 -12.66 -5.17 -11.26
CA SER A 56 -14.07 -5.45 -11.43
C SER A 56 -14.45 -6.85 -10.97
N GLN A 57 -15.71 -7.01 -10.56
CA GLN A 57 -16.30 -8.29 -10.19
C GLN A 57 -17.59 -8.57 -10.96
N ALA A 58 -18.05 -9.82 -10.88
CA ALA A 58 -19.29 -10.24 -11.52
C ALA A 58 -20.47 -9.32 -11.14
N SER A 59 -21.16 -8.82 -12.17
CA SER A 59 -22.45 -8.14 -12.06
C SER A 59 -23.59 -9.11 -12.39
N GLN A 60 -24.84 -8.74 -12.09
CA GLN A 60 -25.99 -9.54 -12.55
C GLN A 60 -26.05 -9.62 -14.08
N ARG A 61 -25.71 -8.51 -14.76
CA ARG A 61 -25.68 -8.42 -16.23
C ARG A 61 -24.63 -9.36 -16.84
N ASP A 62 -23.44 -9.41 -16.25
CA ASP A 62 -22.28 -10.09 -16.80
C ASP A 62 -21.98 -11.43 -16.09
N ALA A 63 -22.95 -11.99 -15.36
CA ALA A 63 -22.77 -13.19 -14.54
C ALA A 63 -22.39 -14.43 -15.35
N SER A 64 -22.86 -14.57 -16.59
CA SER A 64 -22.43 -15.65 -17.50
C SER A 64 -20.98 -15.48 -17.94
N LEU A 65 -20.59 -14.26 -18.31
CA LEU A 65 -19.22 -13.92 -18.73
C LEU A 65 -18.22 -14.20 -17.60
N PHE A 66 -18.52 -13.75 -16.37
CA PHE A 66 -17.64 -14.00 -15.22
C PHE A 66 -17.58 -15.47 -14.80
N ARG A 67 -18.65 -16.25 -15.00
CA ARG A 67 -18.61 -17.70 -14.80
C ARG A 67 -17.66 -18.37 -15.79
N GLU A 68 -17.70 -17.97 -17.05
CA GLU A 68 -16.80 -18.49 -18.08
C GLU A 68 -15.35 -18.04 -17.85
N TYR A 69 -15.14 -16.76 -17.55
CA TYR A 69 -13.83 -16.22 -17.20
C TYR A 69 -13.20 -16.97 -16.01
N ARG A 70 -13.97 -17.20 -14.94
CA ARG A 70 -13.50 -17.98 -13.78
C ARG A 70 -13.23 -19.43 -14.15
N ARG A 71 -14.01 -20.03 -15.04
CA ARG A 71 -13.79 -21.41 -15.52
C ARG A 71 -12.47 -21.54 -16.28
N GLN A 72 -12.10 -20.54 -17.07
CA GLN A 72 -10.89 -20.54 -17.90
C GLN A 72 -9.64 -20.14 -17.11
N THR A 73 -9.75 -19.13 -16.24
CA THR A 73 -8.58 -18.51 -15.59
C THR A 73 -8.44 -18.86 -14.11
N GLY A 74 -9.52 -19.31 -13.47
CA GLY A 74 -9.61 -19.49 -12.02
C GLY A 74 -9.86 -18.19 -11.24
N TYR A 75 -9.82 -17.02 -11.88
CA TYR A 75 -9.92 -15.73 -11.20
C TYR A 75 -11.37 -15.26 -11.03
N ARG A 76 -11.60 -14.53 -9.93
CA ARG A 76 -12.93 -13.99 -9.59
C ARG A 76 -13.13 -12.55 -10.05
N GLN A 77 -12.02 -11.83 -10.23
CA GLN A 77 -11.97 -10.44 -10.61
C GLN A 77 -11.35 -10.31 -12.00
N ALA A 78 -11.82 -9.35 -12.78
CA ALA A 78 -11.18 -8.94 -14.03
C ALA A 78 -10.52 -7.57 -13.82
N VAL A 79 -9.41 -7.36 -14.51
CA VAL A 79 -8.58 -6.16 -14.36
C VAL A 79 -8.44 -5.47 -15.71
N TYR A 80 -8.58 -4.15 -15.73
CA TYR A 80 -8.53 -3.35 -16.94
C TYR A 80 -7.54 -2.19 -16.81
N LEU A 81 -6.81 -1.90 -17.87
CA LEU A 81 -6.00 -0.69 -17.99
C LEU A 81 -6.75 0.31 -18.86
N TYR A 82 -6.94 1.52 -18.36
CA TYR A 82 -7.49 2.64 -19.12
C TYR A 82 -6.42 3.71 -19.34
N ASP A 83 -6.24 4.11 -20.60
CA ASP A 83 -5.34 5.19 -21.02
C ASP A 83 -6.18 6.41 -21.41
N LEU A 84 -6.00 7.51 -20.68
CA LEU A 84 -6.72 8.78 -20.88
C LEU A 84 -6.31 9.50 -22.18
N GLN A 85 -5.08 9.30 -22.66
CA GLN A 85 -4.60 9.90 -23.91
C GLN A 85 -5.19 9.18 -25.13
N LYS A 86 -5.32 7.86 -25.04
CA LYS A 86 -5.88 7.03 -26.12
C LYS A 86 -7.40 6.84 -26.04
N ASP A 87 -8.02 7.26 -24.93
CA ASP A 87 -9.43 7.00 -24.61
C ASP A 87 -9.80 5.52 -24.86
N SER A 88 -8.97 4.63 -24.32
CA SER A 88 -9.01 3.21 -24.63
C SER A 88 -8.84 2.35 -23.38
N CYS A 89 -9.52 1.20 -23.37
CA CYS A 89 -9.56 0.27 -22.25
C CYS A 89 -9.17 -1.13 -22.70
N TRP A 90 -8.16 -1.73 -22.06
CA TRP A 90 -7.68 -3.08 -22.36
C TRP A 90 -7.82 -4.00 -21.15
N SER A 91 -8.05 -5.29 -21.39
CA SER A 91 -8.03 -6.30 -20.32
C SER A 91 -6.59 -6.67 -19.98
N VAL A 92 -6.24 -6.61 -18.70
CA VAL A 92 -4.99 -7.16 -18.20
C VAL A 92 -5.14 -8.68 -18.10
N GLN A 93 -4.17 -9.42 -18.64
CA GLN A 93 -4.18 -10.89 -18.65
C GLN A 93 -3.18 -11.51 -17.68
N ASP A 94 -2.25 -10.72 -17.13
CA ASP A 94 -1.20 -11.22 -16.24
C ASP A 94 -1.76 -11.88 -14.97
N SER A 95 -1.42 -13.16 -14.79
CA SER A 95 -1.89 -14.00 -13.68
C SER A 95 -1.60 -13.39 -12.31
N ARG A 96 -0.48 -12.68 -12.13
CA ARG A 96 -0.11 -12.08 -10.84
C ARG A 96 -1.08 -10.96 -10.48
N ILE A 97 -1.50 -10.17 -11.46
CA ILE A 97 -2.38 -9.02 -11.26
C ILE A 97 -3.83 -9.48 -11.14
N CYS A 98 -4.28 -10.39 -12.02
CA CYS A 98 -5.62 -10.97 -11.95
C CYS A 98 -5.86 -11.76 -10.65
N SER A 99 -4.80 -12.29 -10.03
CA SER A 99 -4.86 -12.95 -8.72
C SER A 99 -4.78 -12.00 -7.52
N GLY A 100 -4.80 -10.68 -7.74
CA GLY A 100 -4.91 -9.68 -6.67
C GLY A 100 -3.58 -9.12 -6.17
N ALA A 101 -2.52 -9.13 -7.00
CA ALA A 101 -1.33 -8.35 -6.65
C ALA A 101 -1.67 -6.85 -6.59
N CYS A 102 -1.12 -6.18 -5.58
CA CYS A 102 -1.19 -4.73 -5.46
C CYS A 102 -0.17 -4.08 -6.39
N LEU A 103 -0.57 -2.98 -7.04
CA LEU A 103 0.26 -2.16 -7.91
C LEU A 103 0.60 -0.86 -7.19
N LEU A 104 1.89 -0.55 -7.11
CA LEU A 104 2.41 0.63 -6.44
C LEU A 104 3.34 1.38 -7.40
N PRO A 105 2.91 2.50 -7.99
CA PRO A 105 3.78 3.29 -8.86
C PRO A 105 4.85 4.02 -8.06
N PHE A 106 6.06 4.10 -8.61
CA PHE A 106 7.17 4.85 -8.02
C PHE A 106 8.12 5.37 -9.11
N VAL A 107 8.89 6.41 -8.79
CA VAL A 107 9.96 6.91 -9.66
C VAL A 107 11.30 6.36 -9.18
N GLY A 108 12.08 5.76 -10.08
CA GLY A 108 13.39 5.22 -9.76
C GLY A 108 14.36 5.32 -10.92
N GLY A 109 15.52 5.96 -10.69
CA GLY A 109 16.49 6.21 -11.77
C GLY A 109 16.02 7.21 -12.82
N GLY A 110 15.06 8.08 -12.48
CA GLY A 110 14.46 9.05 -13.42
C GLY A 110 13.32 8.50 -14.28
N GLU A 111 12.94 7.24 -14.08
CA GLU A 111 11.88 6.56 -14.85
C GLU A 111 10.69 6.20 -13.95
N GLN A 112 9.49 6.19 -14.55
CA GLN A 112 8.29 5.68 -13.90
C GLN A 112 8.30 4.15 -13.91
N LYS A 113 8.12 3.56 -12.73
CA LYS A 113 8.16 2.11 -12.51
C LYS A 113 6.98 1.67 -11.68
N LEU A 114 6.68 0.39 -11.78
CA LEU A 114 5.68 -0.27 -10.96
C LEU A 114 6.35 -1.27 -10.03
N LEU A 115 5.90 -1.26 -8.79
CA LEU A 115 6.14 -2.31 -7.82
C LEU A 115 4.87 -3.17 -7.74
N ILE A 116 5.02 -4.47 -7.97
CA ILE A 116 3.93 -5.44 -7.94
C ILE A 116 4.16 -6.30 -6.72
N THR A 117 3.28 -6.20 -5.72
CA THR A 117 3.41 -6.97 -4.47
C THR A 117 2.29 -7.98 -4.36
N LYS A 118 2.63 -9.25 -4.17
CA LYS A 118 1.66 -10.31 -3.89
C LYS A 118 2.01 -11.01 -2.60
N ALA A 119 1.11 -10.90 -1.65
CA ALA A 119 1.11 -11.63 -0.40
C ALA A 119 0.40 -12.98 -0.55
N PHE A 120 0.83 -14.00 0.19
CA PHE A 120 0.03 -15.23 0.31
C PHE A 120 -1.31 -15.00 1.02
N GLY A 121 -1.34 -14.06 1.95
CA GLY A 121 -2.48 -13.74 2.82
C GLY A 121 -2.04 -12.79 3.94
N SER A 122 -2.80 -12.75 5.03
CA SER A 122 -2.39 -12.09 6.29
C SER A 122 -1.12 -12.70 6.88
N GLU A 123 -0.50 -11.97 7.82
CA GLU A 123 0.64 -12.50 8.58
C GLU A 123 0.23 -13.75 9.37
N GLU A 124 -0.96 -13.75 9.97
CA GLU A 124 -1.53 -14.86 10.74
C GLU A 124 -1.73 -16.10 9.87
N GLU A 125 -2.28 -15.95 8.66
CA GLU A 125 -2.45 -17.05 7.72
C GLU A 125 -1.11 -17.63 7.28
N LYS A 126 -0.12 -16.76 7.03
CA LYS A 126 1.22 -17.21 6.62
C LYS A 126 1.96 -17.90 7.77
N ARG A 127 1.82 -17.40 9.00
CA ARG A 127 2.34 -18.03 10.22
C ARG A 127 1.66 -19.37 10.49
N LYS A 128 0.35 -19.48 10.27
CA LYS A 128 -0.38 -20.75 10.35
C LYS A 128 0.12 -21.74 9.31
N ALA A 129 0.38 -21.29 8.09
CA ALA A 129 0.97 -22.11 7.04
C ALA A 129 2.37 -22.62 7.42
N PHE A 130 3.22 -21.77 8.00
CA PHE A 130 4.53 -22.16 8.52
C PHE A 130 4.46 -23.24 9.61
N ARG A 131 3.56 -23.08 10.58
CA ARG A 131 3.34 -24.07 11.65
C ARG A 131 2.90 -25.42 11.09
N ASN A 132 2.10 -25.39 10.02
CA ASN A 132 1.57 -26.58 9.35
C ASN A 132 2.38 -27.03 8.14
N ARG A 133 3.61 -26.53 7.92
CA ARG A 133 4.39 -26.70 6.68
C ARG A 133 4.59 -28.14 6.19
N ARG A 134 4.43 -29.15 7.07
CA ARG A 134 4.43 -30.58 6.69
C ARG A 134 3.21 -31.00 5.86
N TRP A 135 2.14 -30.21 5.91
CA TRP A 135 0.82 -30.54 5.37
C TRP A 135 0.30 -29.53 4.35
N VAL A 136 1.00 -28.41 4.16
CA VAL A 136 0.59 -27.40 3.18
C VAL A 136 1.35 -27.63 1.88
N GLY A 137 0.66 -27.44 0.75
CA GLY A 137 1.23 -27.61 -0.57
C GLY A 137 2.31 -26.57 -0.90
N GLU A 138 2.91 -26.76 -2.06
CA GLU A 138 3.76 -25.76 -2.69
C GLU A 138 2.93 -24.47 -2.94
N HIS A 139 3.57 -23.31 -3.12
CA HIS A 139 2.94 -21.99 -3.39
C HIS A 139 2.53 -21.11 -2.18
N ILE A 140 3.16 -21.27 -1.01
CA ILE A 140 3.06 -20.28 0.08
C ILE A 140 4.23 -19.30 -0.02
N GLU A 141 3.97 -18.13 -0.59
CA GLU A 141 5.01 -17.13 -0.74
C GLU A 141 4.48 -15.70 -0.77
N ASP A 142 5.35 -14.79 -0.34
CA ASP A 142 5.23 -13.38 -0.70
C ASP A 142 6.26 -13.12 -1.78
N CYS A 143 5.85 -12.38 -2.81
CA CYS A 143 6.70 -12.03 -3.92
C CYS A 143 6.52 -10.55 -4.25
N VAL A 144 7.64 -9.92 -4.60
CA VAL A 144 7.71 -8.52 -5.00
C VAL A 144 8.44 -8.47 -6.32
N TRP A 145 7.77 -7.93 -7.34
CA TRP A 145 8.33 -7.72 -8.66
C TRP A 145 8.38 -6.24 -9.01
N THR A 146 9.17 -5.91 -10.02
CA THR A 146 9.21 -4.58 -10.61
C THR A 146 9.32 -4.64 -12.13
N CYS A 147 8.70 -3.67 -12.80
CA CYS A 147 8.89 -3.39 -14.22
C CYS A 147 8.78 -1.87 -14.46
N THR A 148 9.14 -1.40 -15.65
CA THR A 148 8.83 -0.02 -16.02
C THR A 148 7.34 0.13 -16.28
N LEU A 149 6.80 1.35 -16.12
CA LEU A 149 5.41 1.61 -16.48
C LEU A 149 5.18 1.39 -17.98
N GLN A 150 6.15 1.76 -18.81
CA GLN A 150 6.10 1.58 -20.26
C GLN A 150 5.99 0.09 -20.65
N ASP A 151 6.85 -0.77 -20.10
CA ASP A 151 6.79 -2.22 -20.38
C ASP A 151 5.44 -2.81 -19.96
N PHE A 152 4.88 -2.30 -18.85
CA PHE A 152 3.58 -2.72 -18.37
C PHE A 152 2.46 -2.33 -19.33
N THR A 153 2.36 -1.05 -19.71
CA THR A 153 1.28 -0.55 -20.58
C THR A 153 1.39 -1.16 -21.98
N GLU A 154 2.59 -1.23 -22.55
CA GLU A 154 2.82 -1.84 -23.87
C GLU A 154 2.45 -3.32 -23.90
N ALA A 155 2.78 -4.07 -22.84
CA ALA A 155 2.41 -5.49 -22.76
C ALA A 155 0.89 -5.69 -22.67
N VAL A 156 0.19 -4.84 -21.92
CA VAL A 156 -1.28 -4.89 -21.80
C VAL A 156 -1.96 -4.51 -23.12
N GLU A 157 -1.49 -3.47 -23.80
CA GLU A 157 -2.01 -3.04 -25.09
C GLU A 157 -1.84 -4.10 -26.19
N GLN A 158 -0.75 -4.86 -26.11
CA GLN A 158 -0.47 -5.99 -27.01
C GLN A 158 -1.14 -7.29 -26.56
N GLU A 159 -2.00 -7.24 -25.54
CA GLU A 159 -2.73 -8.39 -24.98
C GLU A 159 -1.80 -9.54 -24.56
N ARG A 160 -0.60 -9.22 -24.07
CA ARG A 160 0.35 -10.23 -23.62
C ARG A 160 -0.11 -10.85 -22.30
N PRO A 161 -0.18 -12.19 -22.18
CA PRO A 161 -0.59 -12.86 -20.95
C PRO A 161 0.46 -12.82 -19.85
N GLU A 162 1.73 -12.60 -20.20
CA GLU A 162 2.83 -12.49 -19.24
C GLU A 162 3.62 -11.20 -19.49
N ILE A 163 3.64 -10.33 -18.48
CA ILE A 163 4.41 -9.09 -18.51
C ILE A 163 5.81 -9.38 -17.98
N GLN A 164 6.84 -8.87 -18.65
CA GLN A 164 8.21 -9.06 -18.16
C GLN A 164 8.43 -8.23 -16.90
N MET A 165 8.72 -8.91 -15.78
CA MET A 165 8.98 -8.26 -14.49
C MET A 165 10.16 -8.94 -13.80
N SER A 166 10.95 -8.15 -13.08
CA SER A 166 12.07 -8.64 -12.27
C SER A 166 11.62 -8.91 -10.85
N CYS A 167 11.80 -10.14 -10.35
CA CYS A 167 11.55 -10.46 -8.94
C CYS A 167 12.68 -9.89 -8.07
N ILE A 168 12.34 -8.96 -7.17
CA ILE A 168 13.32 -8.31 -6.30
C ILE A 168 13.30 -8.84 -4.87
N LEU A 169 12.16 -9.32 -4.36
CA LEU A 169 12.09 -9.95 -3.04
C LEU A 169 11.12 -11.13 -3.10
N ARG A 170 11.47 -12.20 -2.38
CA ARG A 170 10.65 -13.39 -2.23
C ARG A 170 10.86 -13.98 -0.85
N ALA A 171 9.76 -14.34 -0.20
CA ALA A 171 9.78 -15.06 1.07
C ALA A 171 8.82 -16.25 0.98
N GLY A 172 9.36 -17.47 1.06
CA GLY A 172 8.58 -18.70 1.05
C GLY A 172 7.83 -18.93 2.37
N THR A 173 7.49 -20.18 2.64
CA THR A 173 6.71 -20.60 3.83
C THR A 173 7.35 -20.20 5.17
N GLU A 174 8.67 -20.06 5.24
CA GLU A 174 9.40 -19.81 6.49
C GLU A 174 9.47 -18.33 6.89
N GLY A 175 8.93 -17.42 6.07
CA GLY A 175 8.96 -16.01 6.42
C GLY A 175 8.00 -15.17 5.60
N MET A 176 8.13 -13.86 5.72
CA MET A 176 7.35 -12.90 4.95
C MET A 176 8.18 -11.70 4.52
N VAL A 177 7.71 -11.04 3.47
CA VAL A 177 8.25 -9.75 3.02
C VAL A 177 7.10 -8.89 2.53
N ARG A 178 6.93 -7.72 3.14
CA ARG A 178 5.76 -6.84 2.92
C ARG A 178 6.23 -5.42 2.71
N PHE A 179 5.67 -4.74 1.71
CA PHE A 179 5.95 -3.33 1.48
C PHE A 179 5.53 -2.51 2.71
N ALA A 180 6.39 -1.61 3.15
CA ALA A 180 6.22 -0.84 4.38
C ALA A 180 6.36 0.68 4.15
N GLY A 181 6.58 1.12 2.92
CA GLY A 181 6.67 2.53 2.55
C GLY A 181 7.85 2.82 1.64
N GLU A 182 8.03 4.08 1.29
CA GLU A 182 9.12 4.56 0.44
C GLU A 182 9.53 5.97 0.84
N ASP A 183 10.78 6.33 0.52
CA ASP A 183 11.26 7.72 0.55
C ASP A 183 11.72 8.15 -0.86
N CYS A 184 12.51 9.22 -0.98
CA CYS A 184 13.02 9.68 -2.27
C CYS A 184 13.94 8.66 -2.96
N ASP A 185 14.66 7.84 -2.20
CA ASP A 185 15.78 7.03 -2.70
C ASP A 185 15.52 5.51 -2.62
N ASN A 186 14.61 5.07 -1.75
CA ASN A 186 14.44 3.68 -1.35
C ASN A 186 12.97 3.26 -1.23
N LEU A 187 12.73 1.97 -1.52
CA LEU A 187 11.54 1.22 -1.18
C LEU A 187 11.84 0.40 0.09
N TYR A 188 10.94 0.41 1.07
CA TYR A 188 11.12 -0.28 2.33
C TYR A 188 10.19 -1.47 2.47
N PHE A 189 10.69 -2.53 3.08
CA PHE A 189 9.96 -3.77 3.28
C PHE A 189 10.18 -4.30 4.70
N ARG A 190 9.09 -4.68 5.37
CA ARG A 190 9.14 -5.48 6.59
C ARG A 190 9.37 -6.93 6.21
N ALA A 191 10.47 -7.50 6.69
CA ALA A 191 10.78 -8.93 6.57
C ALA A 191 10.69 -9.59 7.94
N LEU A 192 10.18 -10.82 8.00
CA LEU A 192 10.14 -11.62 9.22
C LEU A 192 10.47 -13.07 8.87
N TYR A 193 11.39 -13.66 9.63
CA TYR A 193 11.73 -15.07 9.57
C TYR A 193 11.12 -15.80 10.77
N PHE A 194 10.09 -16.61 10.51
CA PHE A 194 9.29 -17.23 11.57
C PHE A 194 10.07 -18.18 12.50
N PRO A 195 11.05 -19.01 12.04
CA PRO A 195 11.75 -19.94 12.92
C PRO A 195 12.49 -19.28 14.10
N ALA A 196 13.02 -18.08 13.90
CA ALA A 196 13.75 -17.34 14.92
C ALA A 196 12.99 -16.11 15.44
N GLU A 197 11.77 -15.86 14.93
CA GLU A 197 11.03 -14.60 15.14
C GLU A 197 11.88 -13.37 14.84
N ASP A 198 12.72 -13.47 13.79
CA ASP A 198 13.71 -12.47 13.44
C ASP A 198 13.14 -11.50 12.40
N GLN A 199 12.92 -10.26 12.83
CA GLN A 199 12.22 -9.23 12.07
C GLN A 199 13.15 -8.08 11.71
N HIS A 200 13.07 -7.61 10.46
CA HIS A 200 13.92 -6.57 9.92
C HIS A 200 13.16 -5.62 9.00
N ILE A 201 13.66 -4.39 8.86
CA ILE A 201 13.37 -3.53 7.73
C ILE A 201 14.48 -3.69 6.69
N LEU A 202 14.07 -4.02 5.48
CA LEU A 202 14.93 -4.05 4.31
C LEU A 202 14.66 -2.81 3.46
N SER A 203 15.71 -2.23 2.89
CA SER A 203 15.58 -1.22 1.86
C SER A 203 16.02 -1.76 0.50
N VAL A 204 15.37 -1.29 -0.56
CA VAL A 204 15.77 -1.51 -1.95
C VAL A 204 15.92 -0.15 -2.61
N SER A 205 17.12 0.16 -3.09
CA SER A 205 17.39 1.43 -3.78
C SER A 205 16.55 1.54 -5.05
N LYS A 206 15.82 2.63 -5.21
CA LYS A 206 15.03 2.95 -6.42
C LYS A 206 15.90 3.16 -7.66
N HIS A 207 17.17 3.55 -7.45
CA HIS A 207 18.12 3.84 -8.53
C HIS A 207 18.90 2.61 -8.98
N THR A 208 19.32 1.77 -8.04
CA THR A 208 20.29 0.69 -8.32
C THR A 208 19.73 -0.71 -8.09
N GLY A 209 18.58 -0.84 -7.41
CA GLY A 209 18.04 -2.14 -6.98
C GLY A 209 18.86 -2.82 -5.87
N VAL A 210 19.90 -2.17 -5.35
CA VAL A 210 20.72 -2.70 -4.24
C VAL A 210 19.85 -2.83 -2.99
N LYS A 211 19.95 -3.99 -2.34
CA LYS A 211 19.20 -4.35 -1.13
C LYS A 211 20.07 -4.17 0.09
N LYS A 212 19.52 -3.63 1.17
CA LYS A 212 20.22 -3.47 2.45
C LYS A 212 19.29 -3.86 3.59
N ASP A 213 19.85 -4.47 4.63
CA ASP A 213 19.21 -4.55 5.93
C ASP A 213 19.47 -3.23 6.66
N VAL A 214 18.40 -2.51 7.01
CA VAL A 214 18.52 -1.15 7.57
C VAL A 214 18.23 -1.09 9.06
N ALA A 215 17.42 -2.01 9.60
CA ALA A 215 17.14 -2.03 11.03
C ALA A 215 16.53 -3.36 11.48
N PRO A 216 16.95 -3.91 12.64
CA PRO A 216 16.23 -4.99 13.30
C PRO A 216 14.97 -4.43 13.99
N LEU A 217 13.89 -5.21 14.00
CA LEU A 217 12.62 -4.95 14.68
C LEU A 217 12.33 -6.01 15.75
N ASN A 218 13.38 -6.54 16.37
CA ASN A 218 13.27 -7.52 17.44
C ASN A 218 13.20 -6.83 18.81
N LEU A 219 12.56 -7.51 19.77
CA LEU A 219 12.56 -7.09 21.16
C LEU A 219 13.99 -7.09 21.72
N LEU A 220 14.36 -6.03 22.43
CA LEU A 220 15.58 -6.02 23.21
C LEU A 220 15.38 -6.83 24.50
N PRO A 221 16.46 -7.35 25.12
CA PRO A 221 16.36 -8.06 26.38
C PRO A 221 15.64 -7.24 27.45
N GLY A 222 14.50 -7.74 27.96
CA GLY A 222 13.68 -7.09 28.98
C GLY A 222 12.43 -6.37 28.43
N GLU A 223 12.28 -6.27 27.11
CA GLU A 223 11.07 -5.71 26.49
C GLU A 223 9.99 -6.79 26.34
N THR A 224 8.74 -6.42 26.61
CA THR A 224 7.59 -7.34 26.55
C THR A 224 6.43 -6.82 25.69
N GLU A 225 6.30 -5.50 25.56
CA GLU A 225 5.24 -4.85 24.78
C GLU A 225 5.84 -3.77 23.87
N VAL A 226 6.13 -4.14 22.62
CA VAL A 226 6.61 -3.23 21.58
C VAL A 226 5.70 -3.29 20.37
N GLN A 227 5.40 -2.13 19.81
CA GLN A 227 4.73 -2.00 18.51
C GLN A 227 5.64 -1.28 17.52
N PHE A 228 5.49 -1.61 16.23
CA PHE A 228 6.23 -0.95 15.16
C PHE A 228 5.24 -0.29 14.21
N VAL A 229 5.39 1.02 14.01
CA VAL A 229 4.55 1.82 13.12
C VAL A 229 5.42 2.35 11.98
N ALA A 230 4.86 2.36 10.78
CA ALA A 230 5.51 2.89 9.59
C ALA A 230 4.58 3.84 8.85
N ASP A 231 5.09 4.99 8.43
CA ASP A 231 4.43 5.92 7.53
C ASP A 231 5.45 6.51 6.56
N SER A 232 5.14 6.46 5.26
CA SER A 232 5.89 7.18 4.22
C SER A 232 7.42 6.99 4.30
N GLY A 233 7.86 5.74 4.54
CA GLY A 233 9.29 5.38 4.64
C GLY A 233 9.97 5.74 5.96
N ARG A 234 9.21 6.24 6.95
CA ARG A 234 9.65 6.46 8.33
C ARG A 234 9.12 5.36 9.23
N PHE A 235 9.94 4.96 10.19
CA PHE A 235 9.65 3.82 11.06
C PHE A 235 9.89 4.19 12.52
N TRP A 236 8.93 3.84 13.36
CA TRP A 236 8.97 4.10 14.79
C TRP A 236 8.75 2.83 15.60
N LYS A 237 9.45 2.76 16.72
CA LYS A 237 9.24 1.79 17.79
C LYS A 237 8.40 2.46 18.86
N LEU A 238 7.31 1.82 19.26
CA LEU A 238 6.51 2.21 20.41
C LEU A 238 6.74 1.22 21.54
N THR A 239 6.99 1.73 22.74
CA THR A 239 7.18 0.90 23.94
C THR A 239 6.28 1.42 25.05
N ALA A 240 5.55 0.52 25.70
CA ALA A 240 4.72 0.87 26.84
C ALA A 240 5.61 1.36 27.99
N GLY A 241 5.35 2.59 28.44
CA GLY A 241 6.00 3.22 29.58
C GLY A 241 5.19 3.04 30.87
N ASN A 242 5.62 3.75 31.92
CA ASN A 242 4.90 3.73 33.19
C ASN A 242 3.62 4.57 33.10
N ALA A 243 2.59 4.17 33.86
CA ALA A 243 1.36 4.95 34.05
C ALA A 243 0.63 5.34 32.73
N GLY A 244 0.53 4.40 31.78
CA GLY A 244 -0.21 4.59 30.52
C GLY A 244 0.52 5.43 29.47
N THR A 245 1.75 5.86 29.74
CA THR A 245 2.57 6.58 28.74
C THR A 245 3.08 5.63 27.66
N ILE A 246 3.21 6.14 26.44
CA ILE A 246 3.80 5.42 25.31
C ILE A 246 5.05 6.18 24.87
N HIS A 247 6.18 5.49 24.84
CA HIS A 247 7.45 6.00 24.32
C HIS A 247 7.55 5.71 22.82
N VAL A 248 7.94 6.71 22.03
CA VAL A 248 8.09 6.67 20.58
C VAL A 248 9.54 6.97 20.23
N GLN A 249 10.19 6.02 19.59
CA GLN A 249 11.57 6.12 19.13
C GLN A 249 11.65 5.93 17.62
N GLY A 250 12.32 6.85 16.92
CA GLY A 250 12.66 6.72 15.51
C GLY A 250 13.66 5.58 15.27
N ILE A 251 13.39 4.76 14.25
CA ILE A 251 14.26 3.63 13.85
C ILE A 251 14.90 3.92 12.49
N VAL A 252 14.10 4.30 11.51
CA VAL A 252 14.53 4.58 10.13
C VAL A 252 13.91 5.89 9.69
N ASN A 253 14.72 6.77 9.09
CA ASN A 253 14.32 8.08 8.56
C ASN A 253 13.58 8.99 9.56
N SER A 254 13.81 8.80 10.85
CA SER A 254 13.24 9.60 11.92
C SER A 254 14.21 9.65 13.10
N THR A 255 14.32 10.81 13.72
CA THR A 255 15.18 11.06 14.90
C THR A 255 14.39 11.27 16.19
N ILE A 256 13.06 11.15 16.13
CA ILE A 256 12.20 11.38 17.29
C ILE A 256 12.53 10.44 18.45
N ASP A 257 12.50 10.99 19.65
CA ASP A 257 12.60 10.28 20.92
C ASP A 257 11.71 11.05 21.91
N ALA A 258 10.48 10.58 22.10
CA ALA A 258 9.46 11.31 22.84
C ALA A 258 8.44 10.37 23.49
N SER A 259 7.68 10.86 24.45
CA SER A 259 6.56 10.13 25.04
C SER A 259 5.26 10.90 24.91
N TYR A 260 4.15 10.19 24.78
CA TYR A 260 2.81 10.74 24.81
C TYR A 260 1.92 9.91 25.74
N ASP A 261 0.76 10.46 26.10
CA ASP A 261 -0.25 9.76 26.89
C ASP A 261 -1.03 8.78 26.01
N GLY A 262 -1.02 7.49 26.36
CA GLY A 262 -1.70 6.45 25.59
C GLY A 262 -3.22 6.62 25.50
N GLU A 263 -3.83 7.41 26.38
CA GLU A 263 -5.25 7.77 26.29
C GLU A 263 -5.57 8.61 25.04
N LEU A 264 -4.56 9.24 24.41
CA LEU A 264 -4.72 10.02 23.19
C LEU A 264 -4.88 9.17 21.92
N GLY A 265 -4.77 7.84 22.04
CA GLY A 265 -4.95 6.90 20.93
C GLY A 265 -3.65 6.37 20.34
N SER A 266 -3.74 5.76 19.15
CA SER A 266 -2.62 5.10 18.48
C SER A 266 -1.87 6.04 17.55
N LEU A 267 -0.54 5.98 17.57
CA LEU A 267 0.30 6.71 16.61
C LEU A 267 0.03 6.26 15.16
N ILE A 268 -0.28 7.21 14.29
CA ILE A 268 -0.45 6.97 12.85
C ILE A 268 0.61 7.64 11.99
N ALA A 269 1.21 8.74 12.44
CA ALA A 269 2.29 9.43 11.74
C ALA A 269 3.07 10.36 12.68
N CYS A 270 4.26 10.79 12.25
CA CYS A 270 5.00 11.87 12.89
C CYS A 270 5.43 12.90 11.83
N LEU A 271 5.05 14.16 12.02
CA LEU A 271 5.41 15.25 11.12
C LEU A 271 6.65 15.97 11.65
N GLU A 272 7.62 16.23 10.77
CA GLU A 272 8.83 16.99 11.08
C GLU A 272 9.63 16.48 12.30
N ASP A 273 9.56 15.18 12.61
CA ASP A 273 10.15 14.59 13.81
C ASP A 273 9.76 15.32 15.12
N ARG A 274 8.55 15.87 15.14
CA ARG A 274 8.07 16.72 16.24
C ARG A 274 6.60 16.53 16.57
N TYR A 275 5.73 16.51 15.57
CA TYR A 275 4.30 16.46 15.79
C TYR A 275 3.81 15.03 15.64
N LEU A 276 3.48 14.38 16.76
CA LEU A 276 2.87 13.05 16.75
C LEU A 276 1.40 13.21 16.37
N ILE A 277 0.98 12.47 15.35
CA ILE A 277 -0.41 12.38 14.92
C ILE A 277 -0.96 11.07 15.47
N LEU A 278 -1.93 11.19 16.36
CA LEU A 278 -2.55 10.09 17.08
C LEU A 278 -4.01 9.96 16.62
N ARG A 279 -4.50 8.73 16.58
CA ARG A 279 -5.89 8.43 16.24
C ARG A 279 -6.51 7.58 17.31
N ASP A 280 -7.65 8.03 17.82
CA ASP A 280 -8.53 7.24 18.64
C ASP A 280 -9.84 6.96 17.89
N VAL A 281 -10.34 5.73 18.01
CA VAL A 281 -11.59 5.30 17.38
C VAL A 281 -12.49 4.74 18.48
N MET A 282 -13.49 5.54 18.84
CA MET A 282 -14.52 5.14 19.78
C MET A 282 -15.70 4.59 19.00
N SER A 283 -15.91 3.27 19.04
CA SER A 283 -17.08 2.64 18.40
C SER A 283 -18.04 2.05 19.42
N ASP A 284 -19.34 2.29 19.22
CA ASP A 284 -20.42 1.53 19.86
C ASP A 284 -21.05 0.54 18.84
N GLU A 285 -22.19 -0.07 19.18
CA GLU A 285 -22.86 -1.05 18.30
C GLU A 285 -23.42 -0.44 17.00
N LYS A 286 -23.52 0.89 16.89
CA LYS A 286 -24.18 1.59 15.78
C LYS A 286 -23.29 2.61 15.07
N ASP A 287 -22.48 3.35 15.83
CA ASP A 287 -21.72 4.50 15.36
C ASP A 287 -20.24 4.39 15.78
N SER A 288 -19.36 5.01 14.98
CA SER A 288 -17.96 5.18 15.32
C SER A 288 -17.55 6.65 15.21
N PHE A 289 -16.95 7.15 16.28
CA PHE A 289 -16.38 8.48 16.36
C PHE A 289 -14.86 8.36 16.26
N VAL A 290 -14.26 9.20 15.41
CA VAL A 290 -12.81 9.24 15.22
C VAL A 290 -12.31 10.57 15.73
N PHE A 291 -11.32 10.51 16.62
CA PHE A 291 -10.60 11.68 17.11
C PHE A 291 -9.16 11.62 16.60
N SER A 292 -8.68 12.78 16.14
CA SER A 292 -7.30 12.96 15.72
C SER A 292 -6.62 13.94 16.66
N SER A 293 -5.53 13.52 17.29
CA SER A 293 -4.78 14.34 18.24
C SER A 293 -3.40 14.66 17.70
N ILE A 294 -3.01 15.93 17.80
CA ILE A 294 -1.69 16.45 17.40
C ILE A 294 -0.93 16.79 18.67
N CYS A 295 0.14 16.04 18.96
CA CYS A 295 1.00 16.29 20.10
C CYS A 295 2.33 16.91 19.65
N ASP A 296 2.63 18.13 20.11
CA ASP A 296 3.92 18.78 19.90
C ASP A 296 4.91 18.34 20.98
N THR A 297 5.85 17.46 20.62
CA THR A 297 6.82 16.88 21.56
C THR A 297 7.79 17.89 22.15
N LYS A 298 7.95 19.08 21.56
CA LYS A 298 8.82 20.13 22.12
C LYS A 298 8.13 20.95 23.20
N THR A 299 6.83 21.21 23.05
CA THR A 299 6.08 22.07 23.98
C THR A 299 5.17 21.28 24.92
N GLY A 300 4.93 19.99 24.64
CA GLY A 300 3.96 19.15 25.35
C GLY A 300 2.51 19.54 25.07
N LYS A 301 2.24 20.47 24.15
CA LYS A 301 0.88 20.88 23.82
C LYS A 301 0.21 19.82 22.97
N VAL A 302 -1.03 19.52 23.32
CA VAL A 302 -1.90 18.61 22.56
C VAL A 302 -3.07 19.42 22.01
N GLN A 303 -3.40 19.16 20.75
CA GLN A 303 -4.60 19.68 20.10
C GLN A 303 -5.42 18.49 19.60
N GLU A 304 -6.66 18.40 20.05
CA GLU A 304 -7.60 17.35 19.67
C GLU A 304 -8.60 17.87 18.64
N LEU A 305 -8.92 17.03 17.66
CA LEU A 305 -9.77 17.35 16.54
C LEU A 305 -10.76 16.21 16.33
N GLU A 306 -12.03 16.54 16.19
CA GLU A 306 -13.06 15.56 15.82
C GLU A 306 -13.00 15.34 14.31
N GLY A 307 -12.85 14.08 13.90
CA GLY A 307 -12.78 13.69 12.50
C GLY A 307 -11.60 12.79 12.16
N ASN A 308 -11.72 12.18 10.99
CA ASN A 308 -10.62 11.41 10.41
C ASN A 308 -9.55 12.38 9.87
N CYS A 309 -8.36 11.85 9.62
CA CYS A 309 -7.32 12.60 8.94
C CYS A 309 -6.56 11.71 7.95
N ALA A 310 -6.04 12.34 6.91
CA ALA A 310 -5.10 11.74 5.98
C ALA A 310 -3.75 12.43 6.10
N VAL A 311 -2.67 11.65 6.23
CA VAL A 311 -1.31 12.17 6.29
C VAL A 311 -0.56 11.71 5.05
N LYS A 312 0.18 12.64 4.43
CA LYS A 312 1.11 12.34 3.33
C LYS A 312 2.37 13.18 3.51
N GLY A 313 3.48 12.52 3.84
CA GLY A 313 4.74 13.21 4.16
C GLY A 313 4.59 14.13 5.37
N ASN A 314 4.74 15.44 5.16
CA ASN A 314 4.58 16.45 6.22
C ASN A 314 3.25 17.23 6.10
N ILE A 315 2.29 16.71 5.34
CA ILE A 315 0.97 17.33 5.15
C ILE A 315 -0.08 16.45 5.81
N MET A 316 -0.92 17.07 6.64
CA MET A 316 -2.12 16.47 7.23
C MET A 316 -3.36 17.19 6.67
N VAL A 317 -4.37 16.41 6.28
CA VAL A 317 -5.69 16.88 5.85
C VAL A 317 -6.74 16.31 6.81
N LEU A 318 -7.65 17.17 7.27
CA LEU A 318 -8.81 16.84 8.11
C LEU A 318 -10.05 16.66 7.24
#